data_AF-A0A3E4N1E2-F1
#
_entry.id   AF-A0A3E4N1E2-F1
#
_cell.length_a   1.000
_cell.length_b   1.000
_cell.length_c   1.000
_cell.angle_alpha   90.00
_cell.angle_beta   90.00
_cell.angle_gamma   90.00
#
_symmetry.space_group_name_H-M   'P 1'
#
loop_
_entity.id
_entity.type
_entity.pdbx_description
1 polymer ?
#
loop_
_entity_poly.entity_id
_entity_poly.type
_entity_poly.pdbx_seq_one_letter_code
_entity_poly.pdbx_strand_id
1 'polypeptide(L)' 'MNKFSNKSIEELGFYVYSLVDPRDGKIFYIGKGCGNRVFQHCEAALQGDEVSLKLNLIREIISLGLQVEH' A
#
# COMPACT_ATOMS: atom_id res chain seq x y z
N MET A 1 9.08 -5.71 6.72
CA MET A 1 8.34 -4.49 6.34
C MET A 1 9.26 -3.60 5.53
N ASN A 2 8.83 -3.22 4.33
CA ASN A 2 9.53 -2.25 3.51
C ASN A 2 9.39 -0.87 4.15
N LYS A 3 10.49 -0.10 4.15
CA LYS A 3 10.52 1.27 4.62
C LYS A 3 11.58 2.06 3.87
N PHE A 4 11.30 3.32 3.63
CA PHE A 4 12.30 4.27 3.14
C PHE A 4 13.33 4.57 4.22
N SER A 5 14.54 4.93 3.78
CA SER A 5 15.57 5.49 4.66
C SER A 5 15.20 6.90 5.10
N ASN A 6 15.75 7.39 6.21
CA ASN A 6 15.49 8.77 6.67
C ASN A 6 15.88 9.81 5.60
N LYS A 7 17.03 9.60 4.94
CA LYS A 7 17.48 10.44 3.83
C LYS A 7 16.45 10.43 2.68
N SER A 8 15.96 9.25 2.31
CA SER A 8 14.94 9.12 1.27
C SER A 8 13.66 9.84 1.67
N ILE A 9 13.21 9.75 2.93
CA ILE A 9 12.01 10.44 3.41
C ILE A 9 12.17 11.96 3.32
N GLU A 10 13.32 12.49 3.74
CA GLU A 10 13.64 13.91 3.66
C GLU A 10 13.66 14.42 2.21
N GLU A 11 14.27 13.66 1.30
CA GLU A 11 14.40 14.04 -0.12
C GLU A 11 13.08 13.88 -0.90
N LEU A 12 12.27 12.84 -0.63
CA LEU A 12 11.02 12.59 -1.34
C LEU A 12 9.95 13.64 -1.04
N GLY A 13 9.90 14.13 0.21
CA GLY A 13 8.83 15.01 0.69
C GLY A 13 7.43 14.42 0.46
N PHE A 14 6.72 14.95 -0.54
CA PHE A 14 5.44 14.42 -1.00
C PHE A 14 5.58 13.70 -2.33
N TYR A 15 4.92 12.56 -2.44
CA TYR A 15 4.95 11.72 -3.63
C TYR A 15 3.57 11.16 -3.97
N VAL A 16 3.44 10.63 -5.17
CA VAL A 16 2.29 9.83 -5.61
C VAL A 16 2.73 8.38 -5.71
N TYR A 17 1.88 7.45 -5.27
CA TYR A 17 2.14 6.01 -5.33
C TYR A 17 0.90 5.27 -5.82
N SER A 18 1.13 4.09 -6.39
CA SER A 18 0.09 3.13 -6.76
C SER A 18 0.06 1.95 -5.78
N LEU A 19 -1.08 1.28 -5.67
CA LEU A 19 -1.15 -0.11 -5.24
C LEU A 19 -1.58 -0.95 -6.43
N VAL A 20 -0.90 -2.08 -6.61
CA VAL A 20 -1.02 -2.96 -7.76
C VAL A 20 -1.42 -4.35 -7.29
N ASP A 21 -2.39 -4.94 -7.98
CA ASP A 21 -2.80 -6.32 -7.76
C ASP A 21 -1.74 -7.24 -8.39
N PRO A 22 -1.02 -8.06 -7.59
CA PRO A 22 0.04 -8.92 -8.11
C PRO A 22 -0.48 -10.05 -9.00
N ARG A 23 -1.80 -10.28 -9.05
CA ARG A 23 -2.41 -11.37 -9.83
C ARG A 23 -2.53 -11.02 -11.31
N ASP A 24 -2.75 -9.74 -11.62
CA ASP A 24 -2.97 -9.26 -12.99
C ASP A 24 -2.19 -7.99 -13.36
N GLY A 25 -1.42 -7.42 -12.43
CA GLY A 25 -0.60 -6.23 -12.64
C GLY A 25 -1.40 -4.93 -12.74
N LYS A 26 -2.70 -4.92 -12.41
CA LYS A 26 -3.51 -3.70 -12.51
C LYS A 26 -3.37 -2.84 -11.27
N ILE A 27 -3.24 -1.53 -11.52
CA ILE A 27 -3.32 -0.51 -10.48
C ILE A 27 -4.78 -0.41 -10.02
N PHE A 28 -5.03 -0.60 -8.72
CA PHE A 28 -6.36 -0.47 -8.12
C PHE A 28 -6.50 0.73 -7.18
N TYR A 29 -5.40 1.41 -6.87
CA TYR A 29 -5.41 2.61 -6.05
C TYR A 29 -4.23 3.51 -6.41
N ILE A 30 -4.48 4.83 -6.44
CA ILE A 30 -3.44 5.85 -6.51
C ILE A 30 -3.65 6.81 -5.34
N GLY A 31 -2.58 7.09 -4.60
CA GLY A 31 -2.61 7.94 -3.42
C GLY A 31 -1.46 8.92 -3.38
N LYS A 32 -1.67 10.04 -2.67
CA LYS A 32 -0.59 10.93 -2.25
C LYS A 32 0.00 10.42 -0.94
N GLY A 33 1.33 10.38 -0.84
CA GLY A 33 2.09 9.93 0.32
C GLY A 33 3.10 10.97 0.79
N CYS A 34 3.50 10.82 2.05
CA CYS A 34 4.73 11.36 2.62
C CYS A 34 5.29 10.29 3.57
N GLY A 35 6.62 10.27 3.77
CA GLY A 35 7.27 9.22 4.56
C GLY A 35 6.93 7.80 4.06
N ASN A 36 6.62 6.88 4.96
CA ASN A 36 6.33 5.47 4.65
C ASN A 36 4.87 5.17 4.29
N ARG A 37 4.06 6.18 3.94
CA ARG A 37 2.61 6.03 3.75
C ARG A 37 2.22 4.96 2.74
N VAL A 38 2.99 4.76 1.66
CA VAL A 38 2.76 3.69 0.69
C VAL A 38 2.72 2.28 1.33
N PHE A 39 3.50 2.05 2.39
CA PHE A 39 3.57 0.76 3.08
C PHE A 39 2.50 0.57 4.16
N GLN A 40 1.87 1.65 4.64
CA GLN A 40 0.93 1.62 5.77
C GLN A 40 -0.44 1.02 5.43
N HIS A 41 -0.82 0.99 4.14
CA HIS A 41 -2.14 0.46 3.75
C HIS A 41 -2.27 -1.04 3.94
N CYS A 42 -1.18 -1.79 3.76
CA CYS A 42 -1.15 -3.23 4.03
C CYS A 42 -1.35 -3.51 5.52
N GLU A 43 -0.80 -2.66 6.41
CA GLU A 43 -0.99 -2.79 7.87
C GLU A 43 -2.41 -2.42 8.29
N ALA A 44 -2.98 -1.34 7.72
CA ALA A 44 -4.34 -0.90 8.02
C ALA A 44 -5.40 -1.96 7.65
N ALA A 45 -5.19 -2.71 6.56
CA ALA A 45 -6.07 -3.79 6.15
C ALA A 45 -6.12 -4.95 7.15
N LEU A 46 -5.07 -5.14 7.94
CA LEU A 46 -4.95 -6.20 8.95
C LEU A 46 -5.53 -5.81 10.32
N GLN A 47 -5.60 -4.51 10.65
CA GLN A 47 -5.90 -4.04 12.01
C GLN A 47 -7.28 -3.39 12.17
N GLY A 48 -7.92 -2.95 11.08
CA GLY A 48 -9.20 -2.24 11.14
C GLY A 48 -10.37 -3.04 10.55
N ASP A 49 -11.57 -2.82 11.07
CA ASP A 49 -12.84 -3.29 10.49
C ASP A 49 -13.39 -2.34 9.42
N GLU A 50 -12.61 -1.31 9.02
CA GLU A 50 -13.02 -0.36 8.00
C GLU A 50 -13.27 -1.10 6.67
N VAL A 51 -14.43 -0.87 6.09
CA VAL A 51 -14.84 -1.48 4.82
C VAL A 51 -14.68 -0.46 3.71
N SER A 52 -13.82 -0.76 2.74
CA SER A 52 -13.71 -0.02 1.49
C SER A 52 -13.28 -0.95 0.37
N LEU A 53 -13.57 -0.61 -0.89
CA LEU A 53 -13.14 -1.39 -2.06
C LEU A 53 -11.63 -1.67 -2.04
N LYS A 54 -10.84 -0.66 -1.68
CA LYS A 54 -9.39 -0.77 -1.52
C LYS A 54 -8.99 -1.78 -0.44
N LEU A 55 -9.52 -1.64 0.78
CA LEU A 55 -9.14 -2.50 1.90
C LEU A 55 -9.60 -3.95 1.68
N ASN A 56 -10.76 -4.14 1.06
CA ASN A 56 -11.26 -5.47 0.72
C ASN A 56 -10.36 -6.17 -0.30
N LEU A 57 -9.91 -5.45 -1.34
CA LEU A 57 -8.99 -6.01 -2.32
C LEU A 57 -7.62 -6.35 -1.70
N ILE A 58 -7.10 -5.50 -0.82
CA ILE A 58 -5.87 -5.80 -0.07
C ILE A 58 -6.05 -7.07 0.79
N ARG A 59 -7.17 -7.21 1.50
CA ARG A 59 -7.47 -8.40 2.32
C ARG A 59 -7.59 -9.67 1.45
N GLU A 60 -8.18 -9.57 0.27
CA GLU A 60 -8.29 -10.68 -0.68
C GLU A 60 -6.91 -11.12 -1.20
N ILE A 61 -6.04 -10.18 -1.58
CA ILE A 61 -4.67 -10.48 -2.00
C ILE A 61 -3.90 -11.17 -0.86
N ILE A 62 -4.02 -10.67 0.37
CA ILE A 62 -3.37 -11.24 1.56
C ILE A 62 -3.92 -12.62 1.90
N SER A 63 -5.22 -12.88 1.76
CA SER A 63 -5.82 -14.18 2.06
C SER A 63 -5.35 -15.28 1.11
N LEU A 64 -4.89 -14.91 -0.09
CA LEU A 64 -4.24 -15.80 -1.06
C LEU A 64 -2.74 -16.03 -0.76
N GLY A 65 -2.21 -15.45 0.33
CA GLY A 65 -0.78 -15.51 0.68
C GLY A 65 0.11 -14.62 -0.19
N LEU A 66 -0.48 -13.70 -0.97
CA LEU A 66 0.24 -12.78 -1.86
C LEU A 66 0.52 -11.44 -1.15
N GLN A 67 1.45 -10.67 -1.72
CA GLN A 67 1.78 -9.33 -1.26
C GLN A 67 1.33 -8.29 -2.28
N VAL A 68 0.66 -7.24 -1.80
CA VAL A 68 0.29 -6.09 -2.65
C VAL A 68 1.56 -5.39 -3.14
N GLU A 69 1.60 -5.09 -4.43
CA GLU A 69 2.70 -4.37 -5.07
C GLU A 69 2.44 -2.85 -5.09
N HIS A 70 3.50 -2.06 -5.24
CA HIS A 70 3.46 -0.60 -5.18
C HIS A 70 4.62 0.04 -5.93
#